data_AF-A0A800AL32-F1
#
_entry.id   AF-A0A800AL32-F1
#
_cell.length_a   1.000
_cell.length_b   1.000
_cell.length_c   1.000
_cell.angle_alpha   90.00
_cell.angle_beta   90.00
_cell.angle_gamma   90.00
#
_symmetry.space_group_name_H-M   'P 1'
#
loop_
_entity.id
_entity.type
_entity.pdbx_description
1 polymer ?
#
loop_
_entity_poly.entity_id
_entity_poly.type
_entity_poly.pdbx_seq_one_letter_code
_entity_poly.pdbx_strand_id
1 'polypeptide(L)'
;MMFPEDYYMGVVFRFQDAEAFYLSDRRGGGVQYNFYKRKAGTWSQIAGGQFQNRPMVWYRAQLVLRGSDFTFKLKELNDTTPFDKIDPATKGSDGDFKKGRFGNYGLVYLDNIFIGDSVEDLVLSVSPGDKLSSTWGKIKKNEE
;
A
#
# COMPACT_ATOMS: atom_id res chain seq x y z
N MET A 1 -5.20 6.24 3.10
CA MET A 1 -5.51 5.31 4.20
C MET A 1 -5.67 6.09 5.50
N MET A 2 -6.70 5.78 6.26
CA MET A 2 -6.96 6.31 7.61
C MET A 2 -7.30 5.14 8.54
N PHE A 3 -6.90 5.25 9.80
CA PHE A 3 -7.08 4.21 10.79
C PHE A 3 -7.55 4.73 12.16
N PRO A 4 -8.35 3.93 12.90
CA PRO A 4 -8.72 4.19 14.29
C PRO A 4 -7.57 3.93 15.28
N GLU A 5 -7.68 4.43 16.52
CA GLU A 5 -6.61 4.49 17.54
C GLU A 5 -5.84 3.17 17.75
N ASP A 6 -6.52 2.02 17.86
CA ASP A 6 -5.88 0.76 18.25
C ASP A 6 -6.23 -0.43 17.34
N TYR A 7 -5.83 -0.37 16.07
CA TYR A 7 -6.01 -1.49 15.14
C TYR A 7 -4.77 -1.82 14.33
N TYR A 8 -4.63 -3.11 14.01
CA TYR A 8 -3.79 -3.56 12.91
C TYR A 8 -4.34 -2.97 11.62
N MET A 9 -3.45 -2.46 10.78
CA MET A 9 -3.79 -2.02 9.44
C MET A 9 -2.78 -2.57 8.47
N GLY A 10 -3.22 -2.79 7.24
CA GLY A 10 -2.29 -3.14 6.21
C GLY A 10 -2.95 -3.39 4.88
N VAL A 11 -2.13 -3.90 4.00
CA VAL A 11 -2.55 -4.43 2.71
C VAL A 11 -1.89 -5.78 2.52
N VAL A 12 -2.64 -6.72 1.95
CA VAL A 12 -2.07 -7.96 1.45
C VAL A 12 -1.69 -7.79 -0.01
N PHE A 13 -0.55 -8.35 -0.39
CA PHE A 13 -0.06 -8.32 -1.76
C PHE A 13 0.51 -9.68 -2.17
N ARG A 14 0.45 -9.94 -3.48
CA ARG A 14 0.72 -11.27 -4.06
C ARG A 14 -0.09 -12.36 -3.35
N PHE A 15 -1.35 -12.04 -3.02
CA PHE A 15 -2.27 -12.95 -2.35
C PHE A 15 -2.69 -14.07 -3.30
N GLN A 16 -2.39 -15.31 -2.94
CA GLN A 16 -2.80 -16.49 -3.68
C GLN A 16 -4.03 -17.11 -3.00
N ASP A 17 -3.89 -17.41 -1.71
CA ASP A 17 -4.91 -17.94 -0.82
C ASP A 17 -4.61 -17.57 0.65
N ALA A 18 -5.40 -18.11 1.59
CA ALA A 18 -5.28 -17.82 3.03
C ALA A 18 -3.96 -18.30 3.68
N GLU A 19 -3.16 -19.11 2.98
CA GLU A 19 -1.92 -19.69 3.48
C GLU A 19 -0.69 -19.29 2.64
N ALA A 20 -0.87 -18.42 1.63
CA ALA A 20 0.18 -17.96 0.74
C ALA A 20 -0.01 -16.50 0.31
N PHE A 21 0.57 -15.57 1.07
CA PHE A 21 0.56 -14.13 0.75
C PHE A 21 1.62 -13.34 1.53
N TYR A 22 1.87 -12.10 1.09
CA TYR A 22 2.59 -11.09 1.88
C TYR A 22 1.63 -10.08 2.49
N LEU A 23 2.03 -9.53 3.62
CA LEU A 23 1.31 -8.50 4.36
C LEU A 23 2.26 -7.34 4.63
N SER A 24 1.85 -6.13 4.26
CA SER A 24 2.44 -4.88 4.78
C SER A 24 1.53 -4.41 5.90
N ASP A 25 1.96 -4.47 7.16
CA ASP A 25 1.15 -4.06 8.29
C ASP A 25 1.79 -2.95 9.13
N ARG A 26 0.95 -2.15 9.77
CA ARG A 26 1.32 -1.43 10.98
C ARG A 26 0.71 -2.17 12.16
N ARG A 27 1.56 -2.48 13.14
CA ARG A 27 1.17 -3.17 14.37
C ARG A 27 0.29 -2.23 15.22
N GLY A 28 -0.72 -2.78 15.88
CA GLY A 28 -1.64 -2.01 16.73
C GLY A 28 -0.88 -1.17 17.79
N GLY A 29 -1.32 0.07 18.01
CA GLY A 29 -0.73 1.00 18.98
C GLY A 29 0.69 1.51 18.67
N GLY A 30 1.31 1.10 17.56
CA GLY A 30 2.74 1.34 17.30
C GLY A 30 3.04 2.18 16.07
N VAL A 31 4.28 2.64 15.96
CA VAL A 31 4.83 3.30 14.76
C VAL A 31 5.53 2.30 13.83
N GLN A 32 5.45 1.01 14.16
CA GLN A 32 6.13 -0.05 13.45
C GLN A 32 5.36 -0.45 12.21
N TYR A 33 6.04 -0.40 11.07
CA TYR A 33 5.57 -0.87 9.79
C TYR A 33 6.42 -2.06 9.36
N ASN A 34 5.81 -3.23 9.22
CA ASN A 34 6.50 -4.48 8.95
C ASN A 34 6.01 -5.10 7.65
N PHE A 35 6.89 -5.88 7.04
CA PHE A 35 6.50 -6.86 6.04
C PHE A 35 6.49 -8.23 6.68
N TYR A 36 5.37 -8.94 6.55
CA TYR A 36 5.23 -10.34 6.93
C TYR A 36 4.91 -11.20 5.71
N LYS A 37 5.20 -12.49 5.85
CA LYS A 37 4.80 -13.56 4.95
C LYS A 37 3.98 -14.59 5.70
N ARG A 38 2.84 -14.97 5.13
CA ARG A 38 2.10 -16.19 5.48
C ARG A 38 2.45 -17.27 4.46
N LYS A 39 3.00 -18.39 4.92
CA LYS A 39 3.34 -19.55 4.09
C LYS A 39 3.05 -20.83 4.86
N ALA A 40 2.13 -21.65 4.34
CA ALA A 40 1.82 -22.99 4.86
C ALA A 40 1.64 -23.03 6.39
N GLY A 41 0.76 -22.18 6.93
CA GLY A 41 0.49 -22.16 8.36
C GLY A 41 1.42 -21.29 9.19
N THR A 42 2.52 -20.78 8.62
CA THR A 42 3.56 -20.05 9.36
C THR A 42 3.60 -18.57 8.99
N TRP A 43 3.67 -17.72 10.02
CA TRP A 43 3.95 -16.30 9.91
C TRP A 43 5.44 -16.04 10.11
N SER A 44 6.05 -15.28 9.20
CA SER A 44 7.45 -14.86 9.30
C SER A 44 7.57 -13.37 8.99
N GLN A 45 8.35 -12.64 9.77
CA GLN A 45 8.68 -11.26 9.48
C GLN A 45 9.81 -11.22 8.45
N ILE A 46 9.61 -10.47 7.37
CA ILE A 46 10.62 -10.24 6.32
C ILE A 46 11.47 -9.03 6.68
N ALA A 47 10.81 -7.94 7.09
CA ALA A 47 11.46 -6.69 7.43
C ALA A 47 10.63 -5.89 8.41
N GLY A 48 11.28 -4.95 9.11
CA GLY A 48 10.63 -3.98 9.97
C GLY A 48 11.20 -2.60 9.75
N GLY A 49 10.35 -1.61 10.01
CA GLY A 49 10.68 -0.21 9.93
C GLY A 49 9.74 0.60 10.79
N GLN A 50 9.93 1.92 10.81
CA GLN A 50 9.16 2.81 11.66
C GLN A 50 8.77 4.07 10.91
N PHE A 51 7.54 4.52 11.14
CA PHE A 51 7.03 5.78 10.65
C PHE A 51 6.08 6.38 11.67
N GLN A 52 6.37 7.61 12.08
CA GLN A 52 5.54 8.35 13.03
C GLN A 52 4.22 8.72 12.37
N ASN A 53 3.13 8.13 12.83
CA ASN A 53 1.79 8.38 12.33
C ASN A 53 0.79 8.60 13.47
N ARG A 54 -0.31 9.26 13.14
CA ARG A 54 -1.39 9.57 14.08
C ARG A 54 -2.69 8.89 13.63
N PRO A 55 -3.49 8.38 14.58
CA PRO A 55 -4.80 7.86 14.28
C PRO A 55 -5.72 8.98 13.78
N MET A 56 -6.78 8.59 13.06
CA MET A 56 -7.78 9.50 12.47
C MET A 56 -7.19 10.56 11.53
N VAL A 57 -5.98 10.35 11.01
CA VAL A 57 -5.33 11.19 9.98
C VAL A 57 -5.25 10.42 8.67
N TRP A 58 -5.53 11.11 7.56
CA TRP A 58 -5.40 10.56 6.23
C TRP A 58 -3.94 10.60 5.75
N TYR A 59 -3.44 9.44 5.33
CA TYR A 59 -2.13 9.26 4.73
C TYR A 59 -2.24 8.78 3.28
N ARG A 60 -1.28 9.17 2.45
CA ARG A 60 -1.02 8.57 1.13
C ARG A 60 0.06 7.52 1.28
N ALA A 61 -0.19 6.33 0.77
CA ALA A 61 0.74 5.20 0.81
C ALA A 61 1.15 4.81 -0.61
N GLN A 62 2.39 4.34 -0.76
CA GLN A 62 2.89 3.71 -1.98
C GLN A 62 3.60 2.40 -1.62
N LEU A 63 3.11 1.30 -2.20
CA LEU A 63 3.76 -0.01 -2.14
C LEU A 63 4.34 -0.30 -3.52
N VAL A 64 5.67 -0.42 -3.60
CA VAL A 64 6.40 -0.76 -4.84
C VAL A 64 6.92 -2.17 -4.71
N LEU A 65 6.62 -3.00 -5.71
CA LEU A 65 7.08 -4.39 -5.80
C LEU A 65 7.96 -4.54 -7.05
N ARG A 66 9.24 -4.89 -6.88
CA ARG A 66 10.18 -5.10 -7.99
C ARG A 66 10.91 -6.42 -7.81
N GLY A 67 10.54 -7.45 -8.56
CA GLY A 67 11.12 -8.78 -8.36
C GLY A 67 10.86 -9.30 -6.95
N SER A 68 11.90 -9.52 -6.15
CA SER A 68 11.80 -9.88 -4.73
C SER A 68 11.71 -8.68 -3.79
N ASP A 69 12.00 -7.46 -4.27
CA ASP A 69 12.12 -6.28 -3.41
C ASP A 69 10.78 -5.58 -3.20
N PHE A 70 10.52 -5.22 -1.95
CA PHE A 70 9.33 -4.53 -1.49
C PHE A 70 9.72 -3.21 -0.83
N THR A 71 9.03 -2.14 -1.20
CA THR A 71 9.23 -0.82 -0.58
C THR A 71 7.87 -0.24 -0.22
N PHE A 72 7.69 0.14 1.04
CA PHE A 72 6.51 0.83 1.53
C PHE A 72 6.89 2.26 1.95
N LYS A 73 6.20 3.24 1.36
CA LYS A 73 6.34 4.66 1.65
C LYS A 73 5.01 5.21 2.14
N LEU A 74 5.08 6.16 3.07
CA LEU A 74 3.92 6.83 3.64
C LEU A 74 4.21 8.31 3.80
N LYS A 75 3.18 9.14 3.59
CA LYS A 75 3.20 10.58 3.89
C LYS A 75 1.80 11.07 4.22
N GLU A 76 1.67 12.16 4.95
CA GLU A 76 0.36 12.77 5.23
C GLU A 76 -0.33 13.23 3.93
N LEU A 77 -1.66 13.30 3.92
CA LEU A 77 -2.45 13.63 2.73
C LEU A 77 -2.00 14.92 2.04
N ASN A 78 -1.70 15.95 2.85
CA ASN A 78 -1.35 17.29 2.39
C ASN A 78 0.15 17.49 2.11
N ASP A 79 0.99 16.46 2.32
CA ASP A 79 2.40 16.53 1.96
C ASP A 79 2.57 16.44 0.44
N THR A 80 3.01 17.54 -0.16
CA THR A 80 3.22 17.69 -1.60
C THR A 80 4.53 17.10 -2.09
N THR A 81 5.42 16.67 -1.18
CA THR A 81 6.71 16.06 -1.54
C THR A 81 6.51 14.83 -2.43
N PRO A 82 7.10 14.80 -3.63
CA PRO A 82 7.02 13.64 -4.52
C PRO A 82 7.49 12.33 -3.85
N PHE A 83 6.84 11.20 -4.15
CA PHE A 83 7.11 9.91 -3.48
C PHE A 83 8.53 9.40 -3.70
N ASP A 84 9.17 9.71 -4.82
CA ASP A 84 10.58 9.39 -5.09
C ASP A 84 11.53 10.05 -4.07
N LYS A 85 11.13 11.20 -3.50
CA LYS A 85 11.85 11.92 -2.43
C LYS A 85 11.41 11.55 -1.00
N ILE A 86 10.40 10.70 -0.86
CA ILE A 86 9.97 10.19 0.45
C ILE A 86 10.81 8.98 0.84
N ASP A 87 11.39 9.04 2.04
CA ASP A 87 12.07 7.91 2.63
C ASP A 87 11.09 6.76 2.94
N PRO A 88 11.46 5.51 2.64
CA PRO A 88 10.60 4.38 2.95
C PRO A 88 10.41 4.16 4.45
N ALA A 89 9.14 3.95 4.83
CA ALA A 89 8.78 3.47 6.15
C ALA A 89 9.31 2.04 6.37
N THR A 90 9.30 1.21 5.32
CA THR A 90 9.82 -0.17 5.35
C THR A 90 10.38 -0.58 4.00
N LYS A 91 11.50 -1.31 4.00
CA LYS A 91 12.05 -2.02 2.84
C LYS A 91 12.32 -3.47 3.22
N GLY A 92 12.03 -4.40 2.33
CA GLY A 92 12.33 -5.82 2.52
C GLY A 92 12.52 -6.53 1.20
N SER A 93 12.97 -7.78 1.24
CA SER A 93 13.13 -8.61 0.05
C SER A 93 12.75 -10.06 0.35
N ASP A 94 11.87 -10.64 -0.46
CA ASP A 94 11.51 -12.05 -0.42
C ASP A 94 10.99 -12.53 -1.78
N GLY A 95 11.44 -13.70 -2.24
CA GLY A 95 11.19 -14.21 -3.59
C GLY A 95 10.14 -15.31 -3.71
N ASP A 96 9.50 -15.72 -2.61
CA ASP A 96 8.63 -16.90 -2.57
C ASP A 96 7.39 -16.76 -3.45
N PHE A 97 6.70 -15.62 -3.36
CA PHE A 97 5.52 -15.35 -4.18
C PHE A 97 5.85 -14.30 -5.22
N LYS A 98 5.58 -14.59 -6.49
CA LYS A 98 5.87 -13.68 -7.62
C LYS A 98 4.66 -12.91 -8.13
N LYS A 99 3.46 -13.46 -7.90
CA LYS A 99 2.18 -12.93 -8.37
C LYS A 99 1.06 -13.25 -7.38
N GLY A 100 -0.02 -12.51 -7.49
CA GLY A 100 -1.26 -12.72 -6.74
C GLY A 100 -2.07 -11.44 -6.65
N ARG A 101 -3.20 -11.51 -5.96
CA ARG A 101 -4.12 -10.38 -5.80
C ARG A 101 -3.60 -9.37 -4.78
N PHE A 102 -4.14 -8.16 -4.84
CA PHE A 102 -4.03 -7.14 -3.80
C PHE A 102 -5.31 -7.16 -2.95
N GLY A 103 -5.20 -6.84 -1.67
CA GLY A 103 -6.35 -6.77 -0.78
C GLY A 103 -6.10 -5.88 0.43
N ASN A 104 -7.20 -5.49 1.06
CA ASN A 104 -7.18 -4.78 2.33
C ASN A 104 -6.98 -5.76 3.50
N TYR A 105 -6.31 -5.31 4.56
CA TYR A 105 -6.20 -6.01 5.83
C TYR A 105 -6.47 -5.06 7.00
N GLY A 106 -7.37 -5.47 7.90
CA GLY A 106 -7.72 -4.73 9.11
C GLY A 106 -8.87 -3.72 8.93
N LEU A 107 -9.21 -3.03 10.01
CA LEU A 107 -10.30 -2.03 10.03
C LEU A 107 -9.75 -0.67 9.61
N VAL A 108 -9.53 -0.48 8.31
CA VAL A 108 -9.06 0.78 7.76
C VAL A 108 -9.93 1.29 6.62
N TYR A 109 -9.98 2.60 6.52
CA TYR A 109 -10.54 3.27 5.36
C TYR A 109 -9.44 3.43 4.31
N LEU A 110 -9.64 2.78 3.16
CA LEU A 110 -8.86 2.98 1.95
C LEU A 110 -9.69 3.77 0.95
N ASP A 111 -9.04 4.74 0.31
CA ASP A 111 -9.64 5.54 -0.74
C ASP A 111 -8.59 5.80 -1.82
N ASN A 112 -9.05 6.01 -3.06
CA ASN A 112 -8.21 6.30 -4.23
C ASN A 112 -7.10 5.25 -4.47
N ILE A 113 -7.48 3.97 -4.57
CA ILE A 113 -6.57 2.86 -4.84
C ILE A 113 -6.23 2.83 -6.34
N PHE A 114 -4.94 2.84 -6.65
CA PHE A 114 -4.41 2.65 -8.00
C PHE A 114 -3.41 1.51 -8.00
N ILE A 115 -3.48 0.66 -9.03
CA ILE A 115 -2.59 -0.47 -9.24
C ILE A 115 -2.15 -0.40 -10.70
N GLY A 116 -0.84 -0.38 -10.92
CA GLY A 116 -0.21 -0.33 -12.24
C GLY A 116 1.06 -1.17 -12.26
N ASP A 117 1.61 -1.36 -13.45
CA ASP A 117 2.82 -2.16 -13.66
C ASP A 117 4.10 -1.33 -13.40
N SER A 118 3.99 0.00 -13.49
CA SER A 118 5.05 0.96 -13.26
C SER A 118 4.60 2.11 -12.34
N VAL A 119 5.56 2.89 -11.82
CA VAL A 119 5.23 4.06 -10.98
C VAL A 119 4.68 5.19 -11.85
N GLU A 120 5.09 5.22 -13.11
CA GLU A 120 4.67 6.15 -14.14
C GLU A 120 3.18 6.01 -14.46
N ASP A 121 2.63 4.79 -14.39
CA ASP A 121 1.18 4.53 -14.50
C ASP A 121 0.37 5.17 -13.37
N LEU A 122 1.02 5.52 -12.26
CA LEU A 122 0.40 6.13 -11.08
C LEU A 122 0.44 7.67 -11.12
N VAL A 123 1.09 8.26 -12.13
CA VAL A 123 1.10 9.70 -12.36
C VAL A 123 -0.20 10.11 -13.04
N LEU A 124 -1.21 10.44 -12.23
CA LEU A 124 -2.48 10.93 -12.72
C LEU A 124 -2.42 12.44 -12.92
N SER A 125 -2.74 12.90 -14.13
CA SER A 125 -2.92 14.33 -14.47
C SER A 125 -4.14 14.99 -13.81
N VAL A 126 -4.82 14.29 -12.89
CA VAL A 126 -6.06 14.76 -12.26
C VAL A 126 -5.89 14.88 -10.76
N SER A 127 -6.27 16.04 -10.23
CA SER A 127 -6.24 16.31 -8.79
C SER A 127 -7.17 15.36 -8.04
N PRO A 128 -6.87 15.00 -6.77
CA PRO A 128 -7.69 14.10 -5.94
C PRO A 128 -9.10 14.63 -5.59
N GLY A 129 -9.49 15.80 -6.09
CA GLY A 129 -10.80 16.41 -5.83
C GLY A 129 -11.82 16.05 -6.91
N ASP A 130 -12.81 15.24 -6.53
CA ASP A 130 -14.15 15.18 -7.13
C ASP A 130 -14.32 14.68 -8.57
N LYS A 131 -13.34 14.02 -9.20
CA LYS A 131 -13.48 13.67 -10.65
C LYS A 131 -13.15 12.26 -11.09
N LEU A 132 -12.79 11.32 -10.21
CA LEU A 132 -12.34 9.99 -10.66
C LEU A 132 -13.38 9.23 -11.49
N SER A 133 -14.64 9.15 -11.06
CA SER A 133 -15.70 8.48 -11.82
C SER A 133 -15.98 9.14 -13.18
N SER A 134 -15.92 10.48 -13.24
CA SER A 134 -16.15 11.23 -14.48
C SER A 134 -14.98 11.15 -15.47
N THR A 135 -13.76 11.01 -14.98
CA THR A 135 -12.54 10.95 -15.81
C THR A 135 -12.39 9.57 -16.47
N TRP A 136 -12.64 8.48 -15.73
CA TRP A 136 -12.64 7.12 -16.31
C TRP A 136 -13.69 6.96 -17.42
N GLY A 137 -14.87 7.58 -17.25
CA GLY A 137 -15.91 7.61 -18.29
C GLY A 137 -15.53 8.40 -19.56
N LYS A 138 -14.60 9.37 -19.45
CA LYS A 138 -14.10 10.14 -20.60
C LYS A 138 -12.96 9.45 -21.33
N ILE A 139 -12.08 8.72 -20.61
CA ILE A 139 -11.00 7.93 -21.23
C ILE A 139 -11.60 6.85 -22.14
N LYS A 140 -12.63 6.14 -21.68
CA LYS A 140 -13.30 5.11 -22.50
C LYS A 140 -14.05 5.65 -23.72
N LYS A 141 -14.50 6.91 -23.71
CA LYS A 141 -15.24 7.50 -24.84
C LYS A 141 -14.36 7.91 -26.03
N ASN A 142 -13.05 7.99 -25.83
CA ASN A 142 -12.11 8.42 -26.86
C ASN A 142 -11.35 7.24 -27.50
N GLU A 143 -11.77 6.00 -27.24
CA GLU A 143 -11.26 4.76 -27.85
C GLU A 143 -12.26 4.13 -28.84
N GLU A 144 -13.27 4.88 -29.30
CA GLU A 144 -14.14 4.54 -30.45
C GLU A 144 -13.96 5.58 -31.57
#